data_AF-A0A5D0S2B6-F1
#
_entry.id   AF-A0A5D0S2B6-F1
#
_cell.length_a   1.000
_cell.length_b   1.000
_cell.length_c   1.000
_cell.angle_alpha   90.00
_cell.angle_beta   90.00
_cell.angle_gamma   90.00
#
_symmetry.space_group_name_H-M   'P 1'
#
loop_
_entity.id
_entity.type
_entity.pdbx_description
1 polymer ?
#
loop_
_entity_poly.entity_id
_entity_poly.type
_entity_poly.pdbx_seq_one_letter_code
_entity_poly.pdbx_strand_id
1 'polypeptide(L)'
;MNSNSNKDIQESIKAEIKKASEALQRAENMIREDLGKNTPEDNILLPKDSVLKMPRRYFRTLNTVSKKYKLFLLHDKILAKNLSYSIQYTDFINYILYRTEFGRGGLSIGALFRKHAIITATTIVEGIIMGFVEKTYLKCSECRKFGKNCKIKISSVYYKNRRTFEKYIDYQSSLNFHKVLKYLKSANIVSYEKYKQLNKLRNYRNHIHIQYIDKETKNRQRDFMNEDYSLDIYNDVIKSLEYVSKTVDRLLNTCEHFYN
;
A
#
# COMPACT_ATOMS: atom_id res chain seq x y z
N MET A 1 4.02 -24.18 -23.53
CA MET A 1 4.36 -24.89 -22.29
C MET A 1 3.17 -25.79 -21.93
N ASN A 2 3.38 -27.10 -21.88
CA ASN A 2 2.33 -28.11 -21.72
C ASN A 2 1.61 -28.01 -20.37
N SER A 3 0.28 -28.10 -20.38
CA SER A 3 -0.58 -28.04 -19.18
C SER A 3 -0.24 -29.10 -18.13
N ASN A 4 0.24 -30.28 -18.56
CA ASN A 4 0.64 -31.36 -17.65
C ASN A 4 1.88 -31.00 -16.81
N SER A 5 2.88 -30.33 -17.39
CA SER A 5 4.11 -29.93 -16.68
C SER A 5 3.84 -28.91 -15.57
N ASN A 6 2.87 -28.00 -15.77
CA ASN A 6 2.48 -27.03 -14.74
C ASN A 6 1.77 -27.69 -13.55
N LYS A 7 1.00 -28.75 -13.80
CA LYS A 7 0.29 -29.49 -12.75
C LYS A 7 1.27 -30.25 -11.84
N ASP A 8 2.27 -30.89 -12.43
CA ASP A 8 3.28 -31.65 -11.69
C ASP A 8 4.14 -30.75 -10.79
N ILE A 9 4.49 -29.54 -11.27
CA ILE A 9 5.20 -28.52 -10.47
C ILE A 9 4.32 -28.06 -9.30
N GLN A 10 3.02 -27.84 -9.50
CA GLN A 10 2.11 -27.41 -8.44
C GLN A 10 1.98 -28.45 -7.32
N GLU A 11 1.83 -29.73 -7.67
CA GLU A 11 1.80 -30.82 -6.69
C GLU A 11 3.12 -30.93 -5.92
N SER A 12 4.26 -30.74 -6.60
CA SER A 12 5.58 -30.73 -5.96
C SER A 12 5.71 -29.59 -4.94
N ILE A 13 5.27 -28.38 -5.30
CA ILE A 13 5.25 -27.22 -4.40
C ILE A 13 4.34 -27.49 -3.20
N LYS A 14 3.17 -28.07 -3.42
CA LYS A 14 2.21 -28.40 -2.36
C LYS A 14 2.81 -29.39 -1.35
N ALA A 15 3.53 -30.40 -1.82
CA ALA A 15 4.22 -31.36 -0.96
C ALA A 15 5.29 -30.68 -0.09
N GLU A 16 6.11 -29.79 -0.66
CA GLU A 16 7.13 -29.05 0.11
C GLU A 16 6.52 -28.09 1.13
N ILE A 17 5.43 -27.40 0.78
CA ILE A 17 4.70 -26.55 1.74
C ILE A 17 4.17 -27.40 2.91
N LYS A 18 3.61 -28.57 2.63
CA LYS A 18 3.11 -29.48 3.67
C LYS A 18 4.23 -29.88 4.64
N LYS A 19 5.40 -30.29 4.12
CA LYS A 19 6.58 -30.62 4.95
C LYS A 19 7.01 -29.45 5.83
N ALA A 20 7.02 -28.23 5.27
CA ALA A 20 7.38 -27.02 6.01
C ALA A 20 6.39 -26.72 7.15
N SER A 21 5.08 -26.84 6.89
CA SER A 21 4.05 -26.67 7.91
C SER A 21 4.16 -27.69 9.05
N GLU A 22 4.40 -28.97 8.72
CA GLU A 22 4.61 -30.01 9.72
C GLU A 22 5.88 -29.77 10.55
N ALA A 23 6.96 -29.30 9.92
CA ALA A 23 8.19 -28.94 10.63
C ALA A 23 7.98 -27.76 11.59
N LEU A 24 7.21 -26.75 11.18
CA LEU A 24 6.87 -25.62 12.03
C LEU A 24 6.03 -26.07 13.25
N GLN A 25 5.05 -26.95 13.04
CA GLN A 25 4.25 -27.47 14.14
C GLN A 25 5.08 -28.31 15.12
N ARG A 26 6.01 -29.14 14.62
CA ARG A 26 6.92 -29.89 15.49
C ARG A 26 7.78 -28.97 16.35
N ALA A 27 8.31 -27.88 15.79
CA ALA A 27 9.09 -26.91 16.55
C ALA A 27 8.25 -26.23 17.66
N GLU A 28 6.99 -25.89 17.37
CA GLU A 28 6.08 -25.32 18.37
C GLU A 28 5.74 -26.33 19.48
N ASN A 29 5.55 -27.61 19.15
CA ASN A 29 5.33 -28.66 20.15
C ASN A 29 6.54 -28.81 21.07
N MET A 30 7.77 -28.80 20.53
CA MET A 30 8.99 -28.84 21.36
C MET A 30 9.07 -27.64 22.31
N ILE A 31 8.65 -26.46 21.86
CA ILE A 31 8.59 -25.26 22.69
C ILE A 31 7.60 -25.44 23.86
N ARG A 32 6.42 -26.02 23.60
CA ARG A 32 5.39 -26.17 24.63
C ARG A 32 5.65 -27.33 25.57
N GLU A 33 6.03 -28.47 25.01
CA GLU A 33 6.13 -29.76 25.71
C GLU A 33 7.52 -29.94 26.31
N ASP A 34 8.59 -29.76 25.51
CA ASP A 34 9.96 -30.04 25.96
C ASP A 34 10.57 -28.88 26.76
N LEU A 35 10.27 -27.63 26.40
CA LEU A 35 10.71 -26.44 27.15
C LEU A 35 9.71 -26.01 28.23
N GLY A 36 8.52 -26.62 28.27
CA GLY A 36 7.48 -26.32 29.26
C GLY A 36 6.97 -24.88 29.21
N LYS A 37 6.90 -24.27 28.02
CA LYS A 37 6.48 -22.87 27.84
C LYS A 37 5.03 -22.75 27.38
N ASN A 38 4.29 -21.82 28.00
CA ASN A 38 2.92 -21.53 27.65
C ASN A 38 2.83 -20.40 26.60
N THR A 39 3.18 -20.69 25.34
CA THR A 39 3.00 -19.71 24.26
C THR A 39 1.51 -19.50 23.95
N PRO A 40 1.04 -18.25 23.72
CA PRO A 40 1.81 -17.03 23.50
C PRO A 40 2.09 -16.17 24.75
N GLU A 41 1.67 -16.60 25.95
CA GLU A 41 1.86 -15.83 27.19
C GLU A 41 3.34 -15.73 27.58
N ASP A 42 4.05 -16.85 27.45
CA ASP A 42 5.50 -16.90 27.58
C ASP A 42 6.17 -16.43 26.28
N ASN A 43 6.69 -15.21 26.29
CA ASN A 43 7.48 -14.71 25.17
C ASN A 43 8.87 -15.36 25.19
N ILE A 44 9.20 -16.12 24.15
CA ILE A 44 10.47 -16.84 24.05
C ILE A 44 11.33 -16.19 22.99
N LEU A 45 12.51 -15.73 23.40
CA LEU A 45 13.53 -15.27 22.45
C LEU A 45 14.42 -16.45 22.05
N LEU A 46 14.17 -16.99 20.86
CA LEU A 46 15.05 -18.00 20.28
C LEU A 46 16.38 -17.37 19.79
N PRO A 47 17.48 -18.13 19.80
CA PRO A 47 18.73 -17.73 19.15
C PRO A 47 18.52 -17.34 17.68
N LYS A 48 19.36 -16.42 17.18
CA LYS A 48 19.22 -15.83 15.83
C LYS A 48 19.28 -16.86 14.70
N ASP A 49 19.99 -17.96 14.90
CA ASP A 49 20.12 -19.08 13.98
C ASP A 49 18.94 -20.07 14.04
N SER A 50 18.14 -20.01 15.11
CA SER A 50 16.94 -20.82 15.35
C SER A 50 15.64 -20.17 14.87
N VAL A 51 15.72 -19.08 14.10
CA VAL A 51 14.53 -18.40 13.55
C VAL A 51 14.23 -18.84 12.12
N LEU A 52 12.94 -18.90 11.78
CA LEU A 52 12.51 -19.20 10.42
C LEU A 52 13.03 -18.13 9.46
N LYS A 53 13.80 -18.56 8.46
CA LYS A 53 14.33 -17.68 7.43
C LYS A 53 13.28 -17.43 6.36
N MET A 54 13.01 -16.17 6.07
CA MET A 54 12.18 -15.78 4.94
C MET A 54 12.85 -16.12 3.60
N PRO A 55 12.06 -16.44 2.56
CA PRO A 55 12.60 -16.80 1.26
C PRO A 55 13.36 -15.63 0.64
N ARG A 56 14.55 -15.93 0.12
CA ARG A 56 15.35 -14.96 -0.63
C ARG A 56 14.68 -14.65 -1.96
N ARG A 57 14.87 -13.43 -2.46
CA ARG A 57 14.39 -12.93 -3.77
C ARG A 57 12.87 -12.74 -3.92
N TYR A 58 12.07 -13.02 -2.89
CA TYR A 58 10.66 -12.63 -2.88
C TYR A 58 10.49 -11.11 -2.69
N PHE A 59 11.25 -10.54 -1.75
CA PHE A 59 11.19 -9.13 -1.39
C PHE A 59 12.04 -8.30 -2.35
N ARG A 60 11.47 -7.22 -2.88
CA ARG A 60 12.20 -6.26 -3.71
C ARG A 60 13.22 -5.50 -2.86
N THR A 61 14.34 -5.11 -3.47
CA THR A 61 15.31 -4.23 -2.81
C THR A 61 14.79 -2.79 -2.77
N LEU A 62 15.26 -1.99 -1.80
CA LEU A 62 14.92 -0.57 -1.71
C LEU A 62 15.29 0.20 -2.99
N ASN A 63 16.40 -0.15 -3.63
CA ASN A 63 16.82 0.45 -4.90
C ASN A 63 15.84 0.13 -6.03
N THR A 64 15.41 -1.14 -6.14
CA THR A 64 14.40 -1.57 -7.12
C THR A 64 13.09 -0.81 -6.92
N VAL A 65 12.65 -0.68 -5.67
CA VAL A 65 11.43 0.06 -5.31
C VAL A 65 11.56 1.55 -5.66
N SER A 66 12.61 2.21 -5.19
CA SER A 66 12.84 3.64 -5.41
C SER A 66 12.87 3.99 -6.90
N LYS A 67 13.52 3.15 -7.72
CA LYS A 67 13.54 3.31 -9.19
C LYS A 67 12.16 3.10 -9.83
N LYS A 68 11.47 1.99 -9.50
CA LYS A 68 10.16 1.64 -10.11
C LYS A 68 9.10 2.73 -9.90
N TYR A 69 9.08 3.35 -8.72
CA TYR A 69 8.10 4.40 -8.37
C TYR A 69 8.68 5.81 -8.44
N LYS A 70 9.92 5.96 -8.95
CA LYS A 70 10.64 7.22 -9.09
C LYS A 70 10.75 8.03 -7.78
N LEU A 71 10.74 7.37 -6.62
CA LEU A 71 10.66 8.03 -5.30
C LEU A 71 11.85 8.95 -5.04
N PHE A 72 13.01 8.66 -5.63
CA PHE A 72 14.19 9.54 -5.58
C PHE A 72 13.93 10.96 -6.11
N LEU A 73 12.91 11.16 -6.95
CA LEU A 73 12.50 12.45 -7.46
C LEU A 73 11.69 13.28 -6.46
N LEU A 74 11.14 12.71 -5.39
CA LEU A 74 10.40 13.47 -4.38
C LEU A 74 11.29 14.54 -3.74
N HIS A 75 10.65 15.66 -3.36
CA HIS A 75 11.34 16.75 -2.67
C HIS A 75 11.76 16.31 -1.27
N ASP A 76 10.82 15.79 -0.48
CA ASP A 76 11.08 15.20 0.83
C ASP A 76 11.77 13.82 0.70
N LYS A 77 13.05 13.77 1.09
CA LYS A 77 13.87 12.55 1.08
C LYS A 77 13.51 11.58 2.21
N ILE A 78 13.00 12.08 3.33
CA ILE A 78 12.53 11.25 4.45
C ILE A 78 11.25 10.53 4.01
N LEU A 79 10.30 11.24 3.42
CA LEU A 79 9.11 10.64 2.82
C LEU A 79 9.48 9.59 1.76
N ALA A 80 10.41 9.91 0.86
CA ALA A 80 10.87 8.96 -0.17
C ALA A 80 11.44 7.67 0.43
N LYS A 81 12.25 7.78 1.49
CA LYS A 81 12.83 6.66 2.22
C LYS A 81 11.73 5.84 2.90
N ASN A 82 10.82 6.50 3.64
CA ASN A 82 9.71 5.85 4.32
C ASN A 82 8.80 5.10 3.33
N LEU A 83 8.43 5.72 2.21
CA LEU A 83 7.66 5.06 1.14
C LEU A 83 8.38 3.84 0.58
N SER A 84 9.72 3.89 0.43
CA SER A 84 10.49 2.75 -0.06
C SER A 84 10.42 1.56 0.89
N TYR A 85 10.56 1.79 2.19
CA TYR A 85 10.37 0.74 3.21
C TYR A 85 8.95 0.23 3.25
N SER A 86 7.95 1.12 3.19
CA SER A 86 6.54 0.72 3.24
C SER A 86 6.14 -0.11 2.02
N ILE A 87 6.65 0.21 0.82
CA ILE A 87 6.41 -0.63 -0.38
C ILE A 87 7.11 -1.98 -0.25
N GLN A 88 8.33 -2.04 0.32
CA GLN A 88 8.96 -3.33 0.59
C GLN A 88 8.14 -4.15 1.61
N TYR A 89 7.54 -3.49 2.61
CA TYR A 89 6.63 -4.13 3.55
C TYR A 89 5.37 -4.68 2.87
N THR A 90 4.90 -4.10 1.75
CA THR A 90 3.80 -4.73 0.98
C THR A 90 4.21 -6.03 0.30
N ASP A 91 5.50 -6.26 0.03
CA ASP A 91 5.97 -7.59 -0.40
C ASP A 91 5.81 -8.59 0.74
N PHE A 92 6.17 -8.23 1.97
CA PHE A 92 5.93 -9.07 3.14
C PHE A 92 4.45 -9.37 3.36
N ILE A 93 3.60 -8.35 3.33
CA ILE A 93 2.15 -8.54 3.46
C ILE A 93 1.63 -9.48 2.37
N ASN A 94 2.03 -9.28 1.11
CA ASN A 94 1.66 -10.16 0.00
C ASN A 94 2.08 -11.60 0.26
N TYR A 95 3.31 -11.81 0.73
CA TYR A 95 3.81 -13.15 1.06
C TYR A 95 2.89 -13.84 2.07
N ILE A 96 2.60 -13.17 3.19
CA ILE A 96 1.75 -13.72 4.25
C ILE A 96 0.33 -13.98 3.73
N LEU A 97 -0.29 -13.01 3.04
CA LEU A 97 -1.66 -13.15 2.54
C LEU A 97 -1.83 -14.31 1.54
N TYR A 98 -0.84 -14.54 0.68
CA TYR A 98 -0.96 -15.52 -0.40
C TYR A 98 -0.33 -16.88 -0.11
N ARG A 99 0.59 -16.96 0.86
CA ARG A 99 1.36 -18.18 1.17
C ARG A 99 1.05 -18.78 2.54
N THR A 100 0.14 -18.18 3.31
CA THR A 100 -0.26 -18.72 4.62
C THR A 100 -1.79 -18.76 4.74
N GLU A 101 -2.28 -19.54 5.69
CA GLU A 101 -3.72 -19.64 5.96
C GLU A 101 -4.30 -18.34 6.53
N PHE A 102 -3.49 -17.46 7.13
CA PHE A 102 -3.91 -16.15 7.64
C PHE A 102 -4.64 -15.31 6.58
N GLY A 103 -4.23 -15.38 5.31
CA GLY A 103 -4.84 -14.58 4.25
C GLY A 103 -6.11 -15.18 3.66
N ARG A 104 -6.24 -16.51 3.61
CA ARG A 104 -7.24 -17.24 2.80
C ARG A 104 -8.45 -17.77 3.58
N GLY A 105 -8.65 -17.34 4.82
CA GLY A 105 -9.80 -17.74 5.64
C GLY A 105 -9.44 -18.24 7.03
N GLY A 106 -8.16 -18.26 7.40
CA GLY A 106 -7.70 -18.63 8.73
C GLY A 106 -8.06 -17.57 9.76
N LEU A 107 -8.92 -17.95 10.72
CA LEU A 107 -9.16 -17.30 12.02
C LEU A 107 -9.65 -15.82 11.96
N SER A 108 -10.26 -15.34 13.04
CA SER A 108 -10.71 -13.94 13.17
C SER A 108 -9.57 -12.94 12.96
N ILE A 109 -8.34 -13.31 13.34
CA ILE A 109 -7.12 -12.53 13.12
C ILE A 109 -6.79 -12.34 11.63
N GLY A 110 -7.16 -13.26 10.74
CA GLY A 110 -6.92 -13.12 9.31
C GLY A 110 -7.71 -11.96 8.68
N ALA A 111 -8.95 -11.74 9.14
CA ALA A 111 -9.76 -10.60 8.70
C ALA A 111 -9.15 -9.26 9.17
N LEU A 112 -8.70 -9.21 10.41
CA LEU A 112 -7.99 -8.05 10.95
C LEU A 112 -6.69 -7.77 10.18
N PHE A 113 -5.92 -8.82 9.87
CA PHE A 113 -4.71 -8.70 9.09
C PHE A 113 -4.98 -8.17 7.67
N ARG A 114 -6.02 -8.67 6.99
CA ARG A 114 -6.44 -8.14 5.67
C ARG A 114 -6.87 -6.68 5.75
N LYS A 115 -7.62 -6.28 6.78
CA LYS A 115 -7.99 -4.89 7.01
C LYS A 115 -6.75 -4.01 7.10
N HIS A 116 -5.78 -4.36 7.95
CA HIS A 116 -4.54 -3.60 8.07
C HIS A 116 -3.72 -3.61 6.78
N ALA A 117 -3.65 -4.75 6.07
CA ALA A 117 -2.98 -4.84 4.78
C ALA A 117 -3.55 -3.86 3.75
N ILE A 118 -4.88 -3.78 3.64
CA ILE A 118 -5.61 -2.85 2.75
C ILE A 118 -5.33 -1.41 3.15
N ILE A 119 -5.44 -1.09 4.44
CA ILE A 119 -5.19 0.26 4.99
C ILE A 119 -3.76 0.68 4.69
N THR A 120 -2.76 -0.14 5.04
CA THR A 120 -1.34 0.14 4.83
C THR A 120 -1.03 0.34 3.36
N ALA A 121 -1.45 -0.58 2.49
CA ALA A 121 -1.20 -0.47 1.06
C ALA A 121 -1.90 0.75 0.44
N THR A 122 -3.10 1.11 0.93
CA THR A 122 -3.81 2.33 0.49
C THR A 122 -3.06 3.58 0.93
N THR A 123 -2.64 3.67 2.19
CA THR A 123 -1.86 4.80 2.71
C THR A 123 -0.57 5.02 1.92
N ILE A 124 0.08 3.95 1.45
CA ILE A 124 1.25 4.05 0.57
C ILE A 124 0.87 4.68 -0.78
N VAL A 125 -0.21 4.23 -1.40
CA VAL A 125 -0.74 4.83 -2.65
C VAL A 125 -1.00 6.32 -2.46
N GLU A 126 -1.65 6.69 -1.35
CA GLU A 126 -1.93 8.08 -1.00
C GLU A 126 -0.63 8.90 -0.86
N GLY A 127 0.33 8.38 -0.08
CA GLY A 127 1.60 9.06 0.18
C GLY A 127 2.43 9.32 -1.08
N ILE A 128 2.50 8.35 -2.00
CA ILE A 128 3.20 8.55 -3.29
C ILE A 128 2.48 9.64 -4.09
N ILE A 129 1.16 9.54 -4.26
CA ILE A 129 0.39 10.51 -5.05
C ILE A 129 0.53 11.92 -4.46
N MET A 130 0.37 12.06 -3.14
CA MET A 130 0.46 13.34 -2.45
C MET A 130 1.84 13.96 -2.59
N GLY A 131 2.91 13.19 -2.35
CA GLY A 131 4.29 13.70 -2.47
C GLY A 131 4.63 14.17 -3.89
N PHE A 132 4.12 13.49 -4.92
CA PHE A 132 4.32 13.96 -6.30
C PHE A 132 3.46 15.16 -6.66
N VAL A 133 2.23 15.26 -6.15
CA VAL A 133 1.39 16.44 -6.36
C VAL A 133 1.99 17.67 -5.68
N GLU A 134 2.49 17.52 -4.45
CA GLU A 134 3.25 18.56 -3.74
C GLU A 134 4.47 19.00 -4.54
N LYS A 135 5.30 18.06 -5.00
CA LYS A 135 6.46 18.36 -5.85
C LYS A 135 6.05 19.12 -7.12
N THR A 136 5.00 18.66 -7.80
CA THR A 136 4.47 19.32 -9.00
C THR A 136 4.04 20.74 -8.68
N TYR A 137 3.33 20.93 -7.57
CA TYR A 137 2.85 22.23 -7.14
C TYR A 137 4.00 23.20 -6.85
N LEU A 138 5.00 22.79 -6.06
CA LEU A 138 6.19 23.60 -5.75
C LEU A 138 6.93 24.07 -7.00
N LYS A 139 7.11 23.17 -7.97
CA LYS A 139 7.72 23.53 -9.26
C LYS A 139 6.85 24.47 -10.09
N CYS A 140 5.53 24.31 -10.04
CA CYS A 140 4.61 25.21 -10.73
C CYS A 140 4.58 26.61 -10.11
N SER A 141 4.66 26.74 -8.78
CA SER A 141 4.71 28.05 -8.11
C SER A 141 5.95 28.86 -8.45
N GLU A 142 7.08 28.19 -8.71
CA GLU A 142 8.35 28.82 -9.09
C GLU A 142 8.44 29.10 -10.61
N CYS A 143 7.49 28.61 -11.40
CA CYS A 143 7.57 28.66 -12.86
C CYS A 143 7.18 30.04 -13.42
N ARG A 144 8.17 30.82 -13.86
CA ARG A 144 7.95 32.13 -14.54
C ARG A 144 7.13 32.04 -15.84
N LYS A 145 7.09 30.87 -16.48
CA LYS A 145 6.34 30.61 -17.73
C LYS A 145 5.05 29.81 -17.49
N PHE A 146 4.55 29.78 -16.25
CA PHE A 146 3.34 29.03 -15.90
C PHE A 146 2.15 29.46 -16.76
N GLY A 147 1.39 28.50 -17.26
CA GLY A 147 0.25 28.74 -18.14
C GLY A 147 0.56 28.83 -19.64
N LYS A 148 1.77 29.26 -20.05
CA LYS A 148 2.14 29.35 -21.48
C LYS A 148 2.65 28.03 -22.06
N ASN A 149 3.45 27.27 -21.29
CA ASN A 149 4.11 26.04 -21.76
C ASN A 149 3.63 24.77 -21.04
N CYS A 150 2.45 24.80 -20.43
CA CYS A 150 1.91 23.64 -19.73
C CYS A 150 1.22 22.70 -20.72
N LYS A 151 1.69 21.45 -20.84
CA LYS A 151 1.14 20.45 -21.79
C LYS A 151 -0.27 19.94 -21.43
N ILE A 152 -0.78 20.28 -20.25
CA ILE A 152 -2.05 19.80 -19.68
C ILE A 152 -2.84 21.01 -19.16
N LYS A 153 -4.17 20.86 -18.99
CA LYS A 153 -5.09 21.83 -18.32
C LYS A 153 -4.69 22.20 -16.87
N ILE A 154 -3.50 21.79 -16.43
CA ILE A 154 -2.97 21.95 -15.08
C ILE A 154 -2.92 23.41 -14.67
N SER A 155 -2.67 24.36 -15.59
CA SER A 155 -2.66 25.79 -15.28
C SER A 155 -4.01 26.28 -14.78
N SER A 156 -5.08 26.03 -15.54
CA SER A 156 -6.44 26.41 -15.16
C SER A 156 -6.90 25.74 -13.85
N VAL A 157 -6.53 24.48 -13.64
CA VAL A 157 -6.89 23.72 -12.43
C VAL A 157 -6.06 24.19 -11.23
N TYR A 158 -4.79 24.51 -11.42
CA TYR A 158 -3.90 25.07 -10.42
C TYR A 158 -4.46 26.39 -9.90
N TYR A 159 -4.79 27.36 -10.77
CA TYR A 159 -5.31 28.66 -10.33
C TYR A 159 -6.59 28.51 -9.51
N LYS A 160 -7.49 27.59 -9.89
CA LYS A 160 -8.71 27.29 -9.10
C LYS A 160 -8.43 26.71 -7.72
N ASN A 161 -7.31 26.01 -7.54
CA ASN A 161 -6.97 25.33 -6.28
C ASN A 161 -5.80 25.97 -5.52
N ARG A 162 -5.23 27.07 -6.03
CA ARG A 162 -4.00 27.72 -5.54
C ARG A 162 -4.03 27.96 -4.03
N ARG A 163 -5.08 28.60 -3.51
CA ARG A 163 -5.25 28.86 -2.07
C ARG A 163 -5.22 27.59 -1.21
N THR A 164 -5.71 26.46 -1.73
CA THR A 164 -5.72 25.19 -0.98
C THR A 164 -4.31 24.65 -0.82
N PHE A 165 -3.49 24.77 -1.86
CA PHE A 165 -2.12 24.27 -1.87
C PHE A 165 -1.12 25.26 -1.23
N GLU A 166 -1.33 26.57 -1.34
CA GLU A 166 -0.57 27.59 -0.59
C GLU A 166 -0.71 27.36 0.92
N LYS A 167 -1.94 27.18 1.42
CA LYS A 167 -2.18 26.80 2.82
C LYS A 167 -1.45 25.51 3.23
N TYR A 168 -1.26 24.58 2.31
CA TYR A 168 -0.54 23.36 2.62
C TYR A 168 0.96 23.64 2.83
N ILE A 169 1.58 24.36 1.90
CA ILE A 169 3.00 24.74 2.00
C ILE A 169 3.25 25.60 3.23
N ASP A 170 2.44 26.65 3.40
CA ASP A 170 2.69 27.68 4.41
C ASP A 170 2.47 27.17 5.84
N TYR A 171 1.50 26.28 6.04
CA TYR A 171 1.14 25.79 7.37
C TYR A 171 1.72 24.40 7.71
N GLN A 172 2.53 23.80 6.83
CA GLN A 172 3.04 22.43 6.98
C GLN A 172 1.92 21.40 7.33
N SER A 173 0.69 21.69 6.92
CA SER A 173 -0.46 20.81 7.17
C SER A 173 -0.42 19.63 6.20
N SER A 174 -1.20 18.55 6.40
CA SER A 174 -1.25 17.45 5.42
C SER A 174 -2.25 17.74 4.29
N LEU A 175 -1.89 17.44 3.03
CA LEU A 175 -2.84 17.56 1.92
C LEU A 175 -3.99 16.58 2.12
N ASN A 176 -5.23 17.06 2.01
CA ASN A 176 -6.38 16.17 2.04
C ASN A 176 -6.43 15.33 0.74
N PHE A 177 -6.24 14.02 0.85
CA PHE A 177 -6.19 13.12 -0.31
C PHE A 177 -7.44 13.20 -1.21
N HIS A 178 -8.64 13.43 -0.65
CA HIS A 178 -9.85 13.60 -1.47
C HIS A 178 -9.78 14.86 -2.36
N LYS A 179 -9.22 15.97 -1.83
CA LYS A 179 -8.98 17.18 -2.63
C LYS A 179 -7.93 16.93 -3.72
N VAL A 180 -6.86 16.21 -3.39
CA VAL A 180 -5.82 15.80 -4.36
C VAL A 180 -6.42 14.96 -5.49
N LEU A 181 -7.27 13.98 -5.19
CA LEU A 181 -7.94 13.18 -6.21
C LEU A 181 -8.86 14.02 -7.11
N LYS A 182 -9.61 14.97 -6.54
CA LYS A 182 -10.44 15.91 -7.32
C LYS A 182 -9.59 16.79 -8.25
N TYR A 183 -8.44 17.26 -7.76
CA TYR A 183 -7.46 17.99 -8.56
C TYR A 183 -6.95 17.14 -9.74
N LEU A 184 -6.47 15.92 -9.48
CA LEU A 184 -5.93 15.02 -10.51
C LEU A 184 -6.96 14.64 -11.56
N LYS A 185 -8.22 14.40 -11.16
CA LYS A 185 -9.33 14.17 -12.08
C LYS A 185 -9.58 15.40 -12.95
N SER A 186 -9.65 16.59 -12.34
CA SER A 186 -9.93 17.84 -13.07
C SER A 186 -8.82 18.21 -14.05
N ALA A 187 -7.58 17.85 -13.72
CA ALA A 187 -6.41 18.02 -14.59
C ALA A 187 -6.28 16.92 -15.66
N ASN A 188 -7.22 15.97 -15.73
CA ASN A 188 -7.18 14.81 -16.63
C ASN A 188 -5.92 13.93 -16.48
N ILE A 189 -5.34 13.89 -15.27
CA ILE A 189 -4.18 13.04 -14.95
C ILE A 189 -4.65 11.63 -14.60
N VAL A 190 -5.78 11.54 -13.89
CA VAL A 190 -6.43 10.29 -13.49
C VAL A 190 -7.81 10.21 -14.15
N SER A 191 -8.14 9.06 -14.75
CA SER A 191 -9.45 8.83 -15.36
C SER A 191 -10.57 8.78 -14.31
N TYR A 192 -11.82 8.95 -14.73
CA TYR A 192 -12.95 8.90 -13.81
C TYR A 192 -13.07 7.55 -13.06
N GLU A 193 -12.85 6.44 -13.77
CA GLU A 193 -12.87 5.10 -13.15
C GLU A 193 -11.77 4.93 -12.11
N LYS A 194 -10.56 5.42 -12.40
CA LYS A 194 -9.46 5.38 -11.43
C LYS A 194 -9.69 6.31 -10.26
N TYR A 195 -10.31 7.47 -10.48
CA TYR A 195 -10.76 8.35 -9.41
C TYR A 195 -11.75 7.64 -8.48
N LYS A 196 -12.78 6.97 -9.03
CA LYS A 196 -13.74 6.18 -8.23
C LYS A 196 -13.04 5.09 -7.43
N GLN A 197 -12.16 4.32 -8.07
CA GLN A 197 -11.40 3.25 -7.43
C GLN A 197 -10.58 3.77 -6.24
N LEU A 198 -9.75 4.81 -6.45
CA LEU A 198 -8.93 5.40 -5.40
C LEU A 198 -9.78 6.02 -4.27
N ASN A 199 -10.93 6.62 -4.62
CA ASN A 199 -11.86 7.16 -3.64
C ASN A 199 -12.52 6.06 -2.80
N LYS A 200 -12.84 4.90 -3.39
CA LYS A 200 -13.32 3.72 -2.67
C LYS A 200 -12.25 3.20 -1.70
N LEU A 201 -11.00 3.08 -2.13
CA LEU A 201 -9.88 2.66 -1.28
C LEU A 201 -9.65 3.61 -0.11
N ARG A 202 -9.71 4.93 -0.33
CA ARG A 202 -9.65 5.93 0.75
C ARG A 202 -10.73 5.68 1.81
N ASN A 203 -11.95 5.31 1.40
CA ASN A 203 -13.01 5.04 2.36
C ASN A 203 -12.67 3.83 3.24
N TYR A 204 -12.12 2.74 2.69
CA TYR A 204 -11.61 1.63 3.50
C TYR A 204 -10.51 2.08 4.47
N ARG A 205 -9.58 2.92 4.00
CA ARG A 205 -8.50 3.49 4.84
C ARG A 205 -9.04 4.30 6.01
N ASN A 206 -10.11 5.07 5.79
CA ASN A 206 -10.74 5.89 6.82
C ASN A 206 -11.42 5.07 7.92
N HIS A 207 -11.70 3.79 7.70
CA HIS A 207 -12.27 2.88 8.70
C HIS A 207 -11.19 2.19 9.54
N ILE A 208 -10.09 2.88 9.86
CA ILE A 208 -8.96 2.30 10.59
C ILE A 208 -9.31 1.88 12.03
N HIS A 209 -10.21 2.60 12.68
CA HIS A 209 -10.58 2.35 14.08
C HIS A 209 -11.54 1.17 14.22
N ILE A 210 -11.36 0.36 15.27
CA ILE A 210 -12.40 -0.55 15.75
C ILE A 210 -13.43 0.31 16.48
N GLN A 211 -14.64 0.43 15.96
CA GLN A 211 -15.69 1.21 16.59
C GLN A 211 -16.42 0.37 17.64
N TYR A 212 -16.71 0.95 18.82
CA TYR A 212 -17.58 0.34 19.86
C TYR A 212 -18.97 0.02 19.27
N ILE A 213 -19.82 -0.80 19.88
CA ILE A 213 -21.22 -1.00 19.41
C ILE A 213 -22.16 -0.39 20.43
N ASP A 214 -22.83 0.69 20.04
CA ASP A 214 -23.95 1.24 20.78
C ASP A 214 -25.26 0.78 20.13
N LYS A 215 -26.11 0.13 20.92
CA LYS A 215 -27.37 -0.47 20.46
C LYS A 215 -28.43 0.58 20.13
N GLU A 216 -28.32 1.79 20.66
CA GLU A 216 -29.37 2.82 20.54
C GLU A 216 -29.25 3.66 19.27
N THR A 217 -28.02 3.97 18.85
CA THR A 217 -27.79 4.97 17.78
C THR A 217 -27.80 4.41 16.36
N LYS A 218 -27.80 3.07 16.16
CA LYS A 218 -27.76 2.33 14.86
C LYS A 218 -26.70 2.79 13.84
N ASN A 219 -25.88 3.78 14.15
CA ASN A 219 -24.93 4.41 13.24
C ASN A 219 -23.55 3.79 13.40
N ARG A 220 -23.39 2.49 13.14
CA ARG A 220 -22.06 1.84 13.19
C ARG A 220 -21.87 0.77 12.13
N GLN A 221 -20.66 0.75 11.56
CA GLN A 221 -20.24 -0.18 10.53
C GLN A 221 -19.72 -1.47 11.18
N ARG A 222 -20.28 -2.61 10.77
CA ARG A 222 -19.82 -3.93 11.22
C ARG A 222 -18.68 -4.41 10.31
N ASP A 223 -17.47 -3.91 10.56
CA ASP A 223 -16.26 -4.13 9.73
C ASP A 223 -15.96 -5.59 9.37
N PHE A 224 -16.44 -6.55 10.16
CA PHE A 224 -16.15 -7.97 10.00
C PHE A 224 -17.40 -8.83 9.79
N MET A 225 -18.59 -8.24 9.64
CA MET A 225 -19.82 -8.98 9.33
C MET A 225 -20.15 -9.00 7.84
N ASN A 226 -19.69 -8.00 7.11
CA ASN A 226 -19.71 -7.97 5.66
C ASN A 226 -18.28 -8.25 5.19
N GLU A 227 -18.09 -8.92 4.05
CA GLU A 227 -16.76 -9.28 3.50
C GLU A 227 -15.93 -8.06 3.02
N ASP A 228 -16.06 -6.92 3.69
CA ASP A 228 -15.55 -5.59 3.36
C ASP A 228 -14.00 -5.51 3.39
N TYR A 229 -13.31 -6.56 3.79
CA TYR A 229 -11.84 -6.67 3.75
C TYR A 229 -11.39 -8.02 3.18
N SER A 230 -11.78 -8.29 1.94
CA SER A 230 -11.41 -9.48 1.18
C SER A 230 -10.04 -9.38 0.49
N LEU A 231 -9.52 -10.52 0.02
CA LEU A 231 -8.32 -10.54 -0.83
C LEU A 231 -8.52 -9.80 -2.16
N ASP A 232 -9.74 -9.74 -2.67
CA ASP A 232 -10.05 -9.00 -3.90
C ASP A 232 -9.86 -7.50 -3.71
N ILE A 233 -10.31 -6.96 -2.58
CA ILE A 233 -10.08 -5.54 -2.25
C ILE A 233 -8.58 -5.28 -2.10
N TYR A 234 -7.85 -6.17 -1.44
CA TYR A 234 -6.40 -6.04 -1.34
C TYR A 234 -5.72 -6.07 -2.73
N ASN A 235 -6.14 -6.96 -3.63
CA ASN A 235 -5.66 -7.00 -5.02
C ASN A 235 -5.94 -5.69 -5.76
N ASP A 236 -7.11 -5.09 -5.54
CA ASP A 236 -7.42 -3.78 -6.12
C ASP A 236 -6.50 -2.67 -5.62
N VAL A 237 -6.07 -2.73 -4.36
CA VAL A 237 -5.05 -1.83 -3.82
C VAL A 237 -3.69 -2.08 -4.50
N ILE A 238 -3.26 -3.34 -4.65
CA ILE A 238 -1.99 -3.67 -5.32
C ILE A 238 -1.99 -3.21 -6.78
N LYS A 239 -3.08 -3.45 -7.53
CA LYS A 239 -3.26 -2.91 -8.89
C LYS A 239 -3.23 -1.38 -8.91
N SER A 240 -3.79 -0.74 -7.88
CA SER A 240 -3.75 0.73 -7.75
C SER A 240 -2.32 1.22 -7.50
N LEU A 241 -1.54 0.53 -6.66
CA LEU A 241 -0.13 0.83 -6.44
C LEU A 241 0.69 0.72 -7.73
N GLU A 242 0.45 -0.29 -8.56
CA GLU A 242 1.09 -0.38 -9.88
C GLU A 242 0.70 0.78 -10.81
N TYR A 243 -0.57 1.18 -10.78
CA TYR A 243 -1.08 2.31 -11.55
C TYR A 243 -0.48 3.65 -11.11
N VAL A 244 -0.05 3.80 -9.86
CA VAL A 244 0.58 5.04 -9.37
C VAL A 244 1.79 5.43 -10.21
N SER A 245 2.62 4.48 -10.67
CA SER A 245 3.78 4.79 -11.52
C SER A 245 3.37 5.55 -12.80
N LYS A 246 2.29 5.11 -13.46
CA LYS A 246 1.73 5.81 -14.64
C LYS A 246 1.19 7.20 -14.29
N THR A 247 0.61 7.36 -13.09
CA THR A 247 0.12 8.67 -12.61
C THR A 247 1.28 9.62 -12.35
N VAL A 248 2.36 9.12 -11.76
CA VAL A 248 3.61 9.86 -11.54
C VAL A 248 4.21 10.29 -12.87
N ASP A 249 4.28 9.41 -13.87
CA ASP A 249 4.77 9.77 -15.21
C ASP A 249 3.97 10.90 -15.83
N ARG A 250 2.64 10.82 -15.74
CA ARG A 250 1.75 11.88 -16.23
C ARG A 250 1.98 13.20 -15.49
N LEU A 251 2.12 13.17 -14.16
CA LEU A 251 2.43 14.35 -13.35
C LEU A 251 3.76 14.98 -13.75
N LEU A 252 4.81 14.19 -13.88
CA LEU A 252 6.14 14.67 -14.28
C LEU A 252 6.16 15.20 -15.72
N ASN A 253 5.28 14.72 -16.59
CA ASN A 253 5.17 15.20 -17.97
C ASN A 253 4.25 16.43 -18.13
N THR A 254 3.71 16.99 -17.03
CA THR A 254 2.87 18.21 -17.08
C THR A 254 3.66 19.48 -17.42
N CYS A 255 4.98 19.48 -17.21
CA CYS A 255 5.88 20.57 -17.55
C CYS A 255 7.20 20.00 -18.09
N GLU A 256 7.74 20.56 -19.17
CA GLU A 256 9.01 20.11 -19.74
C GLU A 256 10.21 20.31 -18.79
N HIS A 257 10.07 21.19 -17.79
CA HIS A 257 11.13 21.53 -16.84
C HIS A 257 11.20 20.62 -15.61
N PHE A 258 10.46 19.51 -15.53
CA PHE A 258 10.52 18.62 -14.36
C PHE A 258 11.78 17.75 -14.26
N TYR A 259 12.55 17.64 -15.34
CA TYR A 259 13.72 16.75 -15.45
C TYR A 259 15.07 17.48 -15.42
N ASN A 260 15.08 18.81 -15.25
CA ASN A 260 16.29 19.63 -15.12
C ASN A 260 16.52 20.05 -13.67
#